data_AF-A0A2V8GYD8-F1
#
_entry.id   AF-A0A2V8GYD8-F1
#
_cell.length_a   1.000
_cell.length_b   1.000
_cell.length_c   1.000
_cell.angle_alpha   90.00
_cell.angle_beta   90.00
_cell.angle_gamma   90.00
#
_symmetry.space_group_name_H-M   'P 1'
#
loop_
_entity.id
_entity.type
_entity.pdbx_description
1 polymer ?
#
loop_
_entity_poly.entity_id
_entity_poly.type
_entity_poly.pdbx_seq_one_letter_code
_entity_poly.pdbx_strand_id
1 'polypeptide(L)'
;MSKILGRRSFISAGLATAAGASGLGAAVYLADRYGLVPPDHAGIVGVGETLTYASQRLITSGHSLAREFKRSDISKIPTVNGWHPTDEKYLALLADGFKN
;
A
#
# COMPACT_ATOMS: atom_id res chain seq x y z
N MET A 1 -30.80 -14.22 -37.56
CA MET A 1 -31.72 -13.38 -36.76
C MET A 1 -30.89 -12.39 -35.94
N SER A 2 -30.79 -11.14 -36.38
CA SER A 2 -30.09 -10.09 -35.63
C SER A 2 -30.94 -9.71 -34.41
N LYS A 3 -30.42 -9.98 -33.20
CA LYS A 3 -31.06 -9.54 -31.96
C LYS A 3 -30.77 -8.05 -31.82
N ILE A 4 -31.60 -7.21 -32.44
CA ILE A 4 -31.54 -5.76 -32.25
C ILE A 4 -31.63 -5.50 -30.75
N LEU A 5 -30.56 -4.96 -30.17
CA LEU A 5 -30.46 -4.68 -28.74
C LEU A 5 -31.59 -3.69 -28.39
N GLY A 6 -32.63 -4.17 -27.71
CA GLY A 6 -33.80 -3.33 -27.43
C GLY A 6 -33.42 -2.13 -26.55
N ARG A 7 -34.02 -0.96 -26.80
CA ARG A 7 -33.78 0.30 -26.05
C ARG A 7 -33.66 0.11 -24.53
N ARG A 8 -34.54 -0.72 -23.95
CA ARG A 8 -34.51 -1.10 -22.53
C ARG A 8 -33.23 -1.81 -22.11
N SER A 9 -32.73 -2.75 -22.91
CA SER A 9 -31.47 -3.47 -22.65
C SER A 9 -30.27 -2.54 -22.70
N PHE A 10 -30.28 -1.56 -23.61
CA PHE A 10 -29.21 -0.56 -23.71
C PHE A 10 -29.21 0.40 -22.51
N ILE A 11 -30.38 0.90 -22.11
CA ILE A 11 -30.52 1.77 -20.93
C ILE A 11 -30.13 1.02 -19.64
N SER A 12 -30.60 -0.21 -19.47
CA SER A 12 -30.24 -1.03 -18.30
C SER A 12 -28.75 -1.36 -18.26
N ALA A 13 -28.14 -1.69 -19.39
CA ALA A 13 -26.70 -1.92 -19.47
C ALA A 13 -25.89 -0.64 -19.17
N GLY A 14 -26.33 0.51 -19.70
CA GLY A 14 -25.72 1.82 -19.43
C GLY A 14 -25.82 2.24 -17.96
N LEU A 15 -26.97 2.01 -17.32
CA LEU A 15 -27.15 2.34 -15.90
C LEU A 15 -26.34 1.41 -14.99
N ALA A 16 -26.31 0.10 -15.30
CA ALA A 16 -25.53 -0.87 -14.55
C ALA A 16 -24.03 -0.61 -14.66
N THR A 17 -23.55 -0.24 -15.85
CA THR A 17 -22.14 0.13 -16.06
C THR A 17 -21.78 1.45 -15.38
N ALA A 18 -22.64 2.47 -15.45
CA ALA A 18 -22.41 3.75 -14.77
C ALA A 18 -22.42 3.60 -13.24
N ALA A 19 -23.37 2.84 -12.69
CA ALA A 19 -23.43 2.55 -11.25
C ALA A 19 -22.26 1.66 -10.79
N GLY A 20 -21.83 0.70 -11.60
CA GLY A 20 -20.65 -0.12 -11.33
C GLY A 20 -19.36 0.70 -11.34
N ALA A 21 -19.19 1.58 -12.34
CA ALA A 21 -18.02 2.44 -12.45
C ALA A 21 -17.96 3.49 -11.33
N SER A 22 -19.09 4.12 -10.98
CA SER A 22 -19.14 5.09 -9.89
C SER A 22 -18.95 4.45 -8.51
N GLY A 23 -19.48 3.24 -8.30
CA GLY A 23 -19.24 2.46 -7.09
C GLY A 23 -17.78 2.07 -6.89
N LEU A 24 -17.11 1.62 -7.97
CA LEU A 24 -15.68 1.31 -7.94
C LEU A 24 -14.83 2.57 -7.71
N GLY A 25 -15.17 3.69 -8.38
CA GLY A 25 -14.48 4.96 -8.17
C GLY A 25 -14.58 5.47 -6.74
N ALA A 26 -15.77 5.38 -6.12
CA ALA A 26 -15.97 5.74 -4.73
C ALA A 26 -15.18 4.82 -3.78
N ALA A 27 -15.15 3.52 -4.04
CA ALA A 27 -14.38 2.57 -3.24
C ALA A 27 -12.87 2.85 -3.28
N VAL A 28 -12.33 3.17 -4.46
CA VAL A 28 -10.92 3.55 -4.62
C VAL A 28 -10.63 4.86 -3.88
N TYR A 29 -11.49 5.87 -4.00
CA TYR A 29 -11.31 7.14 -3.28
C TYR A 29 -11.33 6.98 -1.76
N LEU A 30 -12.26 6.17 -1.24
CA LEU A 30 -12.32 5.85 0.19
C LEU A 30 -11.09 5.06 0.65
N ALA A 31 -10.68 4.06 -0.13
CA ALA A 31 -9.49 3.28 0.18
C ALA A 31 -8.22 4.14 0.20
N ASP A 32 -8.05 5.05 -0.76
CA ASP A 32 -6.93 5.99 -0.79
C ASP A 32 -6.95 6.97 0.40
N ARG A 33 -8.13 7.53 0.70
CA ARG A 33 -8.31 8.45 1.84
C ARG A 33 -7.96 7.82 3.19
N TYR A 34 -8.26 6.54 3.37
CA TYR A 34 -7.95 5.79 4.59
C TYR A 34 -6.58 5.07 4.53
N GLY A 35 -5.81 5.26 3.47
CA GLY A 35 -4.50 4.62 3.30
C GLY A 35 -4.60 3.09 3.29
N LEU A 36 -5.64 2.54 2.66
CA LEU A 36 -5.90 1.11 2.48
C LEU A 36 -5.37 0.58 1.14
N VAL A 37 -4.86 1.47 0.28
CA VAL A 37 -4.19 1.09 -0.97
C VAL A 37 -2.67 1.06 -0.72
N PRO A 38 -2.00 -0.07 -0.97
CA PRO A 38 -0.55 -0.14 -0.81
C PRO A 38 0.14 0.77 -1.83
N PRO A 39 1.26 1.43 -1.47
CA PRO A 39 1.97 2.35 -2.37
C PRO A 39 2.59 1.64 -3.59
N ASP A 40 2.72 0.31 -3.53
CA ASP A 40 3.32 -0.58 -4.52
C ASP A 40 2.31 -1.50 -5.23
N HIS A 41 1.01 -1.20 -5.16
CA HIS A 41 -0.07 -1.97 -5.80
C HIS A 41 0.00 -2.11 -7.35
N ALA A 42 1.03 -1.54 -8.00
CA ALA A 42 1.21 -1.59 -9.44
C ALA A 42 1.79 -2.93 -9.88
N GLY A 43 0.94 -3.92 -10.15
CA GLY A 43 1.37 -5.24 -10.60
C GLY A 43 0.24 -6.21 -10.93
N ILE A 44 0.59 -7.35 -11.52
CA ILE A 44 -0.36 -8.43 -11.88
C ILE A 44 -1.10 -8.98 -10.65
N VAL A 45 -0.42 -8.97 -9.49
CA VAL A 45 -0.96 -9.41 -8.20
C VAL A 45 -1.49 -8.27 -7.33
N GLY A 46 -1.52 -7.04 -7.86
CA GLY A 46 -1.81 -5.81 -7.10
C GLY A 46 -3.18 -5.78 -6.43
N VAL A 47 -4.17 -6.46 -7.00
CA VAL A 47 -5.51 -6.59 -6.37
C VAL A 47 -5.43 -7.45 -5.10
N GLY A 48 -4.66 -8.54 -5.14
CA GLY A 48 -4.43 -9.40 -3.99
C GLY A 48 -3.63 -8.68 -2.90
N GLU A 49 -2.56 -7.99 -3.29
CA GLU A 49 -1.75 -7.16 -2.39
C GLU A 49 -2.58 -6.07 -1.73
N THR A 50 -3.45 -5.40 -2.49
CA THR A 50 -4.37 -4.38 -1.95
C THR A 50 -5.34 -4.97 -0.94
N LEU A 51 -5.92 -6.14 -1.24
CA LEU A 51 -6.84 -6.81 -0.33
C LEU A 51 -6.14 -7.23 0.97
N THR A 52 -4.95 -7.84 0.87
CA THR A 52 -4.17 -8.27 2.03
C THR A 52 -3.74 -7.08 2.87
N TYR A 53 -3.20 -6.03 2.25
CA TYR A 53 -2.78 -4.80 2.91
C TYR A 53 -3.95 -4.11 3.63
N ALA A 54 -5.08 -3.92 2.95
CA ALA A 54 -6.28 -3.33 3.53
C ALA A 54 -6.80 -4.16 4.71
N SER A 55 -6.84 -5.49 4.57
CA SER A 55 -7.30 -6.40 5.63
C SER A 55 -6.40 -6.32 6.86
N GLN A 56 -5.08 -6.38 6.66
CA GLN A 56 -4.13 -6.24 7.75
C GLN A 56 -4.30 -4.90 8.46
N ARG A 57 -4.50 -3.81 7.70
CA ARG A 57 -4.66 -2.47 8.26
C ARG A 57 -5.96 -2.31 9.03
N LEU A 58 -7.05 -2.90 8.58
CA LEU A 58 -8.33 -2.92 9.30
C LEU A 58 -8.24 -3.72 10.61
N ILE A 59 -7.52 -4.84 10.60
CA ILE A 59 -7.37 -5.68 11.80
C ILE A 59 -6.41 -5.04 12.81
N THR A 60 -5.37 -4.36 12.34
CA THR A 60 -4.29 -3.81 13.19
C THR A 60 -4.41 -2.30 13.47
N SER A 61 -5.43 -1.60 12.95
CA SER A 61 -5.57 -0.14 13.03
C SER A 61 -5.53 0.43 14.45
N GLY A 62 -5.92 -0.36 15.46
CA GLY A 62 -5.88 0.05 16.87
C GLY A 62 -4.69 -0.46 17.67
N HIS A 63 -3.89 -1.38 17.11
CA HIS A 63 -2.89 -2.16 17.86
C HIS A 63 -1.57 -2.36 17.11
N SER A 64 -1.34 -1.65 16.01
CA SER A 64 -0.07 -1.72 15.29
C SER A 64 1.06 -1.18 16.17
N LEU A 65 1.97 -2.06 16.57
CA LEU A 65 3.19 -1.69 17.31
C LEU A 65 4.25 -1.06 16.38
N ALA A 66 4.06 -1.19 15.06
CA ALA A 66 4.98 -0.63 14.07
C ALA A 66 4.67 0.86 13.86
N ARG A 67 5.70 1.70 14.03
CA ARG A 67 5.61 3.13 13.74
C ARG A 67 5.53 3.36 12.24
N GLU A 68 4.54 4.12 11.80
CA GLU A 68 4.37 4.52 10.42
C GLU A 68 5.04 5.87 10.15
N PHE A 69 5.63 5.99 8.97
CA PHE A 69 6.34 7.18 8.53
C PHE A 69 5.69 7.73 7.28
N LYS A 70 5.52 9.05 7.22
CA LYS A 70 5.07 9.69 5.99
C LYS A 70 6.18 9.60 4.95
N ARG A 71 5.83 9.66 3.67
CA ARG A 71 6.83 9.66 2.59
C ARG A 71 7.83 10.81 2.72
N SER A 72 7.42 11.95 3.28
CA SER A 72 8.29 13.10 3.61
C SER A 72 9.32 12.80 4.70
N ASP A 73 9.03 11.84 5.57
CA ASP A 73 9.86 11.50 6.74
C ASP A 73 10.89 10.42 6.37
N ILE A 74 10.70 9.77 5.22
CA ILE A 74 11.60 8.75 4.69
C ILE A 74 12.65 9.46 3.81
N SER A 75 13.93 9.29 4.14
CA SER A 75 15.02 9.78 3.30
C SER A 75 14.88 9.25 1.87
N LYS A 76 14.93 10.14 0.88
CA LYS A 76 14.86 9.76 -0.55
C LYS A 76 16.07 8.93 -0.98
N ILE A 77 17.21 9.15 -0.32
CA ILE A 77 18.46 8.46 -0.59
C ILE A 77 18.62 7.41 0.50
N PRO A 78 18.83 6.12 0.17
CA PRO A 78 19.21 5.15 1.17
C PRO A 78 20.47 5.68 1.85
N THR A 79 20.40 5.95 3.15
CA THR A 79 21.58 6.27 3.93
C THR A 79 22.46 5.03 3.90
N VAL A 80 23.44 5.03 3.01
CA VAL A 80 24.50 4.05 3.04
C VAL A 80 25.13 4.20 4.41
N ASN A 81 25.10 3.15 5.22
CA ASN A 81 25.87 3.14 6.46
C ASN A 81 27.28 3.53 6.06
N GLY A 82 27.75 4.68 6.56
CA GLY A 82 29.08 5.15 6.28
C GLY A 82 30.12 4.14 6.74
N TRP A 83 31.39 4.48 6.57
CA TRP A 83 32.47 3.68 7.11
C TRP A 83 32.25 3.45 8.61
N HIS A 84 32.56 2.23 9.06
CA HIS A 84 32.48 1.89 10.47
C HIS A 84 33.28 2.92 11.28
N PRO A 85 32.79 3.36 12.46
CA PRO A 85 33.56 4.24 13.31
C PRO A 85 34.95 3.66 13.57
N THR A 86 36.00 4.46 13.47
CA THR A 86 37.39 4.03 13.75
C THR A 86 37.85 4.44 15.15
N ASP A 87 36.90 4.80 16.02
CA ASP A 87 37.19 5.22 17.39
C ASP A 87 37.67 4.03 18.24
N GLU A 88 38.61 4.27 19.16
CA GLU A 88 39.26 3.21 19.96
C GLU A 88 38.23 2.40 20.77
N LYS A 89 37.19 3.07 21.28
CA LYS A 89 36.09 2.42 22.01
C LYS A 89 35.30 1.46 21.13
N TYR A 90 35.04 1.84 19.88
CA TYR A 90 34.33 0.99 18.93
C TYR A 90 35.18 -0.22 18.56
N LEU A 91 36.47 -0.02 18.30
CA LEU A 91 37.39 -1.11 17.98
C LEU A 91 37.55 -2.10 19.14
N ALA A 92 37.59 -1.61 20.39
CA ALA A 92 37.61 -2.45 21.58
C ALA A 92 36.33 -3.30 21.71
N LEU A 93 35.15 -2.69 21.54
CA LEU A 93 33.86 -3.40 21.56
C LEU A 93 33.74 -4.41 20.40
N LEU A 94 34.27 -4.06 19.23
CA LEU A 94 34.27 -4.95 18.06
C LEU A 94 35.20 -6.16 18.27
N ALA A 95 36.36 -5.96 18.91
CA ALA A 95 37.27 -7.04 19.27
C ALA A 95 36.65 -8.01 20.30
N ASP A 96 35.82 -7.49 21.21
CA ASP A 96 35.10 -8.30 22.21
C ASP A 96 33.74 -8.85 21.71
N GLY A 97 33.37 -8.54 20.46
CA GLY A 97 32.12 -9.00 19.86
C GLY A 97 30.87 -8.42 20.51
N PHE A 98 30.97 -7.19 21.05
CA PHE A 98 29.89 -6.49 21.75
C PHE A 98 29.31 -7.27 22.94
N LYS A 99 30.14 -8.09 23.59
CA LYS A 99 29.79 -8.68 24.88
C LYS A 99 29.82 -7.58 25.94
N ASN A 100 28.74 -7.47 26.71
CA ASN A 100 28.59 -6.48 27.78
C ASN A 100 29.57 -6.73 28.92
#